data_AF-A0A7C0YH52-F1
#
_entry.id   AF-A0A7C0YH52-F1
#
_cell.length_a   1.000
_cell.length_b   1.000
_cell.length_c   1.000
_cell.angle_alpha   90.00
_cell.angle_beta   90.00
_cell.angle_gamma   90.00
#
_symmetry.space_group_name_H-M   'P 1'
#
loop_
_entity.id
_entity.type
_entity.pdbx_description
1 polymer ?
#
loop_
_entity_poly.entity_id
_entity_poly.type
_entity_poly.pdbx_seq_one_letter_code
_entity_poly.pdbx_strand_id
1 'polypeptide(L)'
;MPVNHKIPNGDVIYQREQYAGSRITRKYWNYRDRQVFAFIKPEYKRIIDIGCGEGLTLEKVIRNFPNRMVLGVDLSAENITICREHGLPGIHSSIYGLS
;
A
#
# COMPACT_ATOMS: atom_id res chain seq x y z
N MET A 1 3.94 9.01 2.02
CA MET A 1 4.97 9.31 3.04
C MET A 1 4.35 9.18 4.43
N PRO A 2 4.87 8.36 5.35
CA PRO A 2 4.55 8.54 6.75
C PRO A 2 5.40 9.70 7.28
N VAL A 3 4.80 10.87 7.45
CA VAL A 3 5.37 11.91 8.33
C VAL A 3 4.85 11.62 9.74
N ASN A 4 5.61 10.88 10.53
CA ASN A 4 5.32 10.78 11.95
C ASN A 4 5.93 12.00 12.64
N HIS A 5 5.11 13.02 12.92
CA HIS A 5 5.54 14.25 13.61
C HIS A 5 6.13 14.03 15.02
N LYS A 6 6.12 12.80 15.54
CA LYS A 6 6.66 12.46 16.87
C LYS A 6 8.04 11.80 16.84
N ILE A 7 8.68 11.65 15.68
CA ILE A 7 10.06 11.14 15.59
C ILE A 7 11.00 12.34 15.45
N PRO A 8 11.76 12.70 16.50
CA PRO A 8 12.73 13.77 16.39
C PRO A 8 13.90 13.27 15.55
N ASN A 9 14.20 14.00 14.47
CA ASN A 9 15.28 13.76 13.49
C ASN A 9 15.03 12.62 12.50
N GLY A 10 14.63 12.95 11.27
CA GLY A 10 15.16 12.38 10.02
C GLY A 10 15.03 10.87 9.72
N ASP A 11 14.69 10.03 10.68
CA ASP A 11 14.68 8.58 10.51
C ASP A 11 13.37 8.17 9.83
N VAL A 12 13.47 7.86 8.55
CA VAL A 12 12.37 7.30 7.76
C VAL A 12 12.06 5.91 8.31
N ILE A 13 10.86 5.73 8.88
CA ILE A 13 10.36 4.39 9.23
C ILE A 13 9.51 3.88 8.08
N TYR A 14 9.94 2.77 7.49
CA TYR A 14 9.24 2.11 6.39
C TYR A 14 7.88 1.57 6.83
N GLN A 15 6.89 1.60 5.95
CA GLN A 15 5.53 1.11 6.19
C GLN A 15 5.53 -0.34 6.66
N ARG A 16 6.36 -1.19 6.05
CA ARG A 16 6.48 -2.61 6.41
C ARG A 16 7.11 -2.77 7.79
N GLU A 17 8.06 -1.93 8.19
CA GLU A 17 8.61 -1.90 9.55
C GLU A 17 7.59 -1.45 10.59
N GLN A 18 6.81 -0.40 10.29
CA GLN A 18 5.71 0.05 11.15
C GLN A 18 4.69 -1.07 11.37
N TYR A 19 4.34 -1.80 10.30
CA TYR A 19 3.47 -2.95 10.38
C TYR A 19 4.10 -4.12 11.16
N ALA A 20 5.41 -4.34 10.98
CA ALA A 20 6.18 -5.38 11.65
C ALA A 20 6.40 -5.13 13.15
N GLY A 21 6.35 -3.87 13.60
CA GLY A 21 6.53 -3.46 14.99
C GLY A 21 5.45 -3.95 15.94
N SER A 22 4.75 -3.03 16.62
CA SER A 22 3.86 -3.41 17.73
C SER A 22 2.59 -4.15 17.28
N ARG A 23 2.05 -5.00 18.16
CA ARG A 23 0.74 -5.65 17.97
C ARG A 23 -0.41 -4.63 17.82
N ILE A 24 -0.26 -3.44 18.41
CA ILE A 24 -1.23 -2.35 18.31
C ILE A 24 -1.21 -1.77 16.89
N THR A 25 -0.02 -1.46 16.38
CA THR A 25 0.15 -0.92 15.01
C THR A 25 -0.42 -1.89 13.99
N ARG A 26 -0.07 -3.18 14.09
CA ARG A 26 -0.60 -4.22 13.21
C ARG A 26 -2.13 -4.33 13.26
N LYS A 27 -2.73 -4.23 14.44
CA LYS A 27 -4.20 -4.21 14.62
C LYS A 27 -4.83 -3.00 13.93
N TYR A 28 -4.24 -1.82 14.07
CA TYR A 28 -4.72 -0.60 13.42
C TYR A 28 -4.70 -0.74 11.89
N TRP A 29 -3.58 -1.19 11.32
CA TRP A 29 -3.45 -1.42 9.88
C TRP A 29 -4.49 -2.42 9.36
N ASN A 30 -4.68 -3.54 10.07
CA ASN A 30 -5.67 -4.54 9.66
C ASN A 30 -7.11 -4.04 9.79
N TYR A 31 -7.41 -3.21 10.79
CA TYR A 31 -8.72 -2.57 10.91
C TYR A 31 -8.97 -1.62 9.74
N ARG A 32 -8.00 -0.76 9.42
CA ARG A 32 -8.06 0.15 8.27
C ARG A 32 -8.29 -0.61 6.97
N ASP A 33 -7.48 -1.63 6.70
CA ASP A 33 -7.60 -2.45 5.48
C ASP A 33 -8.98 -3.11 5.39
N ARG A 34 -9.52 -3.63 6.50
CA ARG A 34 -10.87 -4.20 6.53
C ARG A 34 -11.94 -3.18 6.13
N GLN A 35 -11.85 -1.93 6.59
CA GLN A 35 -12.80 -0.89 6.21
C GLN A 35 -12.74 -0.58 4.72
N VAL A 36 -11.52 -0.47 4.16
CA VAL A 36 -11.33 -0.23 2.72
C VAL A 36 -11.88 -1.40 1.90
N PHE A 37 -11.59 -2.63 2.31
CA PHE A 37 -11.98 -3.82 1.56
C PHE A 37 -13.50 -4.04 1.54
N ALA A 38 -14.23 -3.53 2.53
CA ALA A 38 -15.69 -3.59 2.56
C ALA A 38 -16.36 -2.83 1.40
N PHE A 39 -15.65 -1.90 0.76
CA PHE A 39 -16.15 -1.17 -0.42
C PHE A 39 -15.88 -1.88 -1.75
N ILE A 40 -15.08 -2.96 -1.76
CA ILE A 40 -14.75 -3.70 -2.97
C ILE A 40 -15.90 -4.64 -3.32
N LYS A 41 -16.65 -4.31 -4.38
CA LYS A 41 -17.81 -5.09 -4.80
C LYS A 41 -17.44 -6.23 -5.77
N PRO A 42 -18.25 -7.31 -5.85
CA PRO A 42 -18.02 -8.43 -6.75
C PRO A 42 -17.86 -8.07 -8.23
N GLU A 43 -18.45 -6.98 -8.70
CA GLU A 43 -18.39 -6.51 -10.08
C GLU A 43 -17.09 -5.76 -10.43
N TYR A 44 -16.34 -5.26 -9.44
CA TYR A 44 -15.16 -4.40 -9.69
C TYR A 44 -13.95 -5.21 -10.15
N LYS A 45 -13.68 -5.31 -11.45
CA LYS A 45 -12.59 -6.16 -11.99
C LYS A 45 -11.19 -5.57 -11.87
N ARG A 46 -11.07 -4.25 -11.78
CA ARG A 46 -9.81 -3.50 -11.73
C ARG A 46 -9.76 -2.65 -10.46
N ILE A 47 -8.63 -2.66 -9.77
CA ILE A 47 -8.40 -1.90 -8.54
C ILE A 47 -7.06 -1.16 -8.70
N ILE A 48 -7.06 0.13 -8.37
CA ILE A 48 -5.84 0.95 -8.35
C ILE A 48 -5.65 1.45 -6.92
N ASP A 49 -4.46 1.20 -6.35
CA ASP A 49 -4.03 1.72 -5.06
C ASP A 49 -3.14 2.95 -5.29
N ILE A 50 -3.70 4.14 -5.08
CA ILE A 50 -3.02 5.43 -5.30
C ILE A 50 -2.27 5.84 -4.03
N GLY A 51 -0.97 6.08 -4.15
CA GLY A 51 -0.08 6.24 -2.99
C GLY A 51 0.17 4.89 -2.30
N CYS A 52 0.42 3.84 -3.09
CA CYS A 52 0.51 2.46 -2.58
C CYS A 52 1.70 2.23 -1.62
N GLY A 53 2.66 3.15 -1.55
CA GLY A 53 3.87 3.01 -0.76
C GLY A 53 4.64 1.74 -1.15
N GLU A 54 5.15 1.03 -0.15
CA GLU A 54 5.86 -0.25 -0.28
C GLU A 54 4.94 -1.43 -0.66
N GLY A 55 3.65 -1.16 -0.92
CA GLY A 55 2.68 -2.14 -1.41
C GLY A 55 2.06 -3.03 -0.33
N LEU A 56 2.12 -2.67 0.96
CA LEU A 56 1.58 -3.53 2.01
C LEU A 56 0.07 -3.76 1.89
N THR A 57 -0.72 -2.70 1.65
CA THR A 57 -2.17 -2.83 1.43
C THR A 57 -2.45 -3.46 0.07
N LEU A 58 -1.69 -3.08 -0.98
CA LEU A 58 -1.74 -3.68 -2.31
C LEU A 58 -1.60 -5.22 -2.28
N GLU A 59 -0.62 -5.73 -1.53
CA GLU A 59 -0.40 -7.17 -1.32
C GLU A 59 -1.63 -7.85 -0.70
N LYS A 60 -2.23 -7.21 0.31
CA LYS A 60 -3.43 -7.72 0.96
C LYS A 60 -4.63 -7.72 0.01
N VAL A 61 -4.78 -6.72 -0.85
CA VAL A 61 -5.84 -6.71 -1.87
C VAL A 61 -5.67 -7.88 -2.83
N ILE A 62 -4.45 -8.09 -3.36
CA ILE A 62 -4.16 -9.20 -4.28
C ILE A 62 -4.47 -10.55 -3.63
N ARG A 63 -4.09 -10.75 -2.35
CA ARG A 63 -4.35 -11.99 -1.61
C ARG A 63 -5.85 -12.24 -1.37
N ASN A 64 -6.60 -11.20 -1.02
CA ASN A 64 -8.03 -11.34 -0.69
C ASN A 64 -8.93 -11.36 -1.93
N PHE A 65 -8.47 -10.80 -3.05
CA PHE A 65 -9.23 -10.70 -4.30
C PHE A 65 -8.39 -11.18 -5.50
N PRO A 66 -8.02 -12.48 -5.56
CA PRO A 66 -7.07 -13.00 -6.54
C PRO A 66 -7.52 -12.90 -7.99
N ASN A 67 -8.83 -12.77 -8.24
CA ASN A 67 -9.42 -12.66 -9.57
C ASN A 67 -9.53 -11.20 -10.07
N ARG A 68 -8.83 -10.26 -9.42
CA ARG A 68 -8.84 -8.83 -9.77
C ARG A 68 -7.51 -8.43 -10.38
N MET A 69 -7.57 -7.51 -11.33
CA MET A 69 -6.39 -6.80 -11.79
C MET A 69 -6.11 -5.67 -10.81
N VAL A 70 -4.96 -5.69 -10.15
CA VAL A 70 -4.58 -4.72 -9.12
C VAL A 70 -3.31 -4.02 -9.56
N LEU A 71 -3.26 -2.69 -9.43
CA LEU A 71 -2.10 -1.86 -9.76
C LEU A 71 -1.82 -0.88 -8.62
N GLY A 72 -0.56 -0.79 -8.18
CA GLY A 72 -0.09 0.23 -7.25
C GLY A 72 0.55 1.40 -8.00
N VAL A 73 0.25 2.62 -7.57
CA VAL A 73 0.84 3.85 -8.13
C VAL A 73 1.40 4.67 -6.97
N ASP A 74 2.67 5.06 -7.04
CA ASP A 74 3.30 5.94 -6.05
C ASP A 74 4.28 6.89 -6.73
N LEU A 75 4.43 8.09 -6.16
CA LEU A 75 5.37 9.12 -6.65
C LEU A 75 6.80 8.91 -6.12
N SER A 76 6.99 8.05 -5.11
CA SER A 76 8.33 7.70 -4.63
C SER A 76 8.87 6.52 -5.42
N ALA A 77 9.96 6.73 -6.15
CA ALA A 77 10.68 5.67 -6.83
C ALA A 77 11.18 4.59 -5.85
N GLU A 78 11.61 4.98 -4.64
CA GLU A 78 12.06 4.06 -3.59
C GLU A 78 10.94 3.12 -3.13
N ASN A 79 9.75 3.66 -2.86
CA ASN A 79 8.57 2.86 -2.51
C ASN A 79 8.25 1.83 -3.60
N ILE A 80 8.32 2.25 -4.87
CA ILE A 80 8.05 1.38 -6.02
C ILE A 80 9.14 0.31 -6.19
N THR A 81 10.40 0.62 -5.92
CA THR A 81 11.47 -0.39 -5.87
C THR A 81 11.15 -1.47 -4.85
N ILE A 82 10.87 -1.09 -3.59
CA ILE A 82 10.51 -2.04 -2.53
C ILE A 82 9.24 -2.82 -2.88
N CYS A 83 8.22 -2.15 -3.41
CA CYS A 83 6.98 -2.77 -3.87
C CYS A 83 7.25 -3.89 -4.91
N ARG A 84 8.13 -3.63 -5.87
CA ARG A 84 8.52 -4.59 -6.92
C ARG A 84 9.42 -5.71 -6.40
N GLU A 85 10.30 -5.44 -5.43
CA GLU A 85 11.10 -6.47 -4.75
C GLU A 85 10.21 -7.50 -4.03
N HIS A 86 9.03 -7.08 -3.57
CA HIS A 86 7.99 -7.97 -3.05
C HIS A 86 7.11 -8.62 -4.13
N GLY A 87 7.46 -8.49 -5.41
CA GLY A 87 6.72 -9.09 -6.53
C GLY A 87 5.37 -8.45 -6.82
N LEU A 88 5.15 -7.21 -6.36
CA LEU A 88 3.87 -6.53 -6.50
C LEU A 88 3.82 -5.64 -7.75
N PRO A 89 2.64 -5.47 -8.37
CA PRO A 89 2.46 -4.68 -9.58
C PRO A 89 2.44 -3.18 -9.27
N GLY A 90 3.61 -2.59 -8.98
CA GLY A 90 3.78 -1.15 -8.72
C GLY A 90 4.38 -0.37 -9.90
N ILE A 91 3.87 0.84 -10.15
CA ILE A 91 4.45 1.80 -11.11
C ILE A 91 4.79 3.14 -10.45
N HIS A 92 5.93 3.70 -10.84
CA HIS A 92 6.35 5.05 -10.48
C HIS A 92 5.69 6.04 -11.43
N SER A 93 4.57 6.62 -11.00
CA SER A 93 3.77 7.54 -11.81
C SER A 93 2.85 8.40 -10.94
N SER A 94 2.20 9.38 -11.56
CA SER A 94 1.10 10.13 -10.96
C SER A 94 -0.23 9.67 -11.53
N ILE A 95 -1.34 10.13 -10.95
CA ILE A 95 -2.68 9.87 -11.51
C ILE A 95 -2.82 10.38 -12.95
N TYR A 96 -2.08 11.44 -13.30
CA TYR A 96 -2.11 12.03 -14.64
C TYR A 96 -1.38 11.17 -15.67
N GLY A 97 -0.53 10.24 -15.24
CA GLY A 97 0.18 9.30 -16.12
C GLY A 97 -0.57 7.99 -16.36
N LEU A 98 -1.83 7.88 -15.93
CA LEU A 98 -2.66 6.68 -16.12
C LEU A 98 -3.59 6.77 -17.35
N SER A 99 -3.44 7.83 -18.15
CA SER A 99 -4.21 8.09 -19.37
C SER A 99 -3.91 7.12 -20.51
#